data_AF-A0A7L6N0D9-F1
#
_entry.id   AF-A0A7L6N0D9-F1
#
_cell.length_a   1.000
_cell.length_b   1.000
_cell.length_c   1.000
_cell.angle_alpha   90.00
_cell.angle_beta   90.00
_cell.angle_gamma   90.00
#
_symmetry.space_group_name_H-M   'P 1'
#
loop_
_entity.id
_entity.type
_entity.pdbx_description
1 polymer ?
#
loop_
_entity_poly.entity_id
_entity_poly.type
_entity_poly.pdbx_seq_one_letter_code
_entity_poly.pdbx_strand_id
1 'polypeptide(L)'
;MNKRFKILIYGLLITIIIIGALQYFFPRDDCQPYLYGGHHMFGGSIYPIGMIGMVVFWVLVVMIVMSFFNKDKERHIDSLKERLSRGDITIDEYERIKDKINR
;
A
#
# COMPACT_ATOMS: atom_id res chain seq x y z
N MET A 1 15.92 -7.46 -4.80
CA MET A 1 15.43 -7.25 -3.41
C MET A 1 14.44 -8.34 -3.05
N ASN A 2 14.78 -9.19 -2.08
CA ASN A 2 14.03 -10.41 -1.74
C ASN A 2 12.58 -10.10 -1.36
N LYS A 3 11.63 -10.96 -1.75
CA LYS A 3 10.19 -10.78 -1.42
C LYS A 3 9.96 -10.56 0.08
N ARG A 4 10.69 -11.30 0.92
CA ARG A 4 10.65 -11.16 2.39
C ARG A 4 11.14 -9.79 2.86
N PHE A 5 12.16 -9.25 2.20
CA PHE A 5 12.72 -7.94 2.50
C PHE A 5 11.76 -6.80 2.08
N LYS A 6 11.06 -6.96 0.96
CA LYS A 6 9.99 -6.03 0.55
C LYS A 6 8.86 -6.00 1.58
N ILE A 7 8.41 -7.15 2.04
CA ILE A 7 7.34 -7.26 3.04
C ILE A 7 7.74 -6.59 4.36
N LEU A 8 8.98 -6.78 4.82
CA LEU A 8 9.49 -6.13 6.03
C LEU A 8 9.52 -4.60 5.91
N ILE A 9 9.96 -4.07 4.76
CA ILE A 9 9.99 -2.61 4.52
C ILE A 9 8.57 -2.04 4.47
N TYR A 10 7.64 -2.69 3.77
CA TYR A 10 6.26 -2.23 3.72
C TYR A 10 5.58 -2.32 5.10
N GLY A 11 5.84 -3.39 5.85
CA GLY A 11 5.36 -3.54 7.23
C GLY A 11 5.86 -2.40 8.11
N LEU A 12 7.15 -2.10 8.07
CA LEU A 12 7.74 -1.02 8.87
C LEU A 12 7.21 0.36 8.50
N LEU A 13 7.01 0.65 7.20
CA LEU A 13 6.36 1.87 6.73
C LEU A 13 4.92 1.99 7.25
N ILE A 14 4.15 0.90 7.19
CA ILE A 14 2.78 0.85 7.72
C ILE A 14 2.77 1.10 9.23
N THR A 15 3.69 0.51 9.99
CA THR A 15 3.77 0.71 11.45
C THR A 15 4.06 2.16 11.81
N ILE A 16 4.99 2.82 11.11
CA ILE A 16 5.30 4.24 11.33
C ILE A 16 4.08 5.12 11.05
N ILE A 17 3.33 4.80 10.00
CA ILE A 17 2.11 5.52 9.63
C ILE A 17 1.00 5.30 10.67
N ILE A 18 0.82 4.08 11.16
CA ILE A 18 -0.14 3.76 12.21
C ILE A 18 0.20 4.49 13.50
N ILE A 19 1.48 4.57 13.87
CA ILE A 19 1.93 5.34 15.05
C ILE A 19 1.63 6.84 14.87
N GLY A 20 1.90 7.40 13.68
CA GLY A 20 1.56 8.78 13.35
C GLY A 20 0.06 9.07 13.37
N ALA A 21 -0.76 8.11 12.91
CA ALA A 21 -2.22 8.22 12.94
C ALA A 21 -2.79 8.03 14.35
N LEU A 22 -2.21 7.14 15.16
CA LEU A 22 -2.59 6.96 16.57
C LEU A 22 -2.34 8.22 17.38
N GLN A 23 -1.23 8.92 17.13
CA GLN A 23 -0.96 10.22 17.76
C GLN A 23 -2.03 11.29 17.45
N TYR A 24 -2.78 11.14 16.36
CA TYR A 24 -3.90 12.01 16.03
C TYR A 24 -5.19 11.65 16.79
N PHE A 25 -5.36 10.38 17.17
CA PHE A 25 -6.54 9.87 17.88
C PHE A 25 -6.44 9.94 19.41
N PHE A 26 -5.24 10.07 19.98
CA PHE A 26 -5.08 10.38 21.40
C PHE A 26 -5.30 11.88 21.62
N PRO A 27 -6.41 12.32 22.26
CA PRO A 27 -6.55 13.70 22.67
C PRO A 27 -5.38 14.04 23.59
N ARG A 28 -4.56 15.02 23.20
CA ARG A 28 -3.64 15.64 24.14
C ARG A 28 -4.51 16.43 25.11
N ASP A 29 -4.51 16.00 26.37
CA ASP A 29 -5.17 16.69 27.48
C ASP A 29 -4.50 18.06 27.70
N ASP A 30 -4.75 19.01 26.80
CA ASP A 30 -4.26 20.37 26.91
C ASP A 30 -5.22 21.15 27.82
N CYS A 31 -5.16 20.87 29.12
CA CYS A 31 -5.71 21.75 30.14
C CYS A 31 -4.61 22.69 30.66
N GLN A 32 -4.60 23.91 30.08
CA GLN A 32 -4.23 25.18 30.74
C GLN A 32 -2.76 25.37 31.17
N PRO A 33 -2.38 26.56 31.67
CA PRO A 33 -2.36 27.89 31.04
C PRO A 33 -0.92 28.44 30.95
N TYR A 34 -0.75 29.52 30.19
CA TYR A 34 0.38 30.46 30.15
C TYR A 34 1.49 30.25 31.22
N LEU A 35 2.66 29.75 30.82
CA LEU A 35 3.99 30.19 31.26
C LEU A 35 5.05 29.17 30.82
N TYR A 36 6.09 29.67 30.16
CA TYR A 36 7.48 29.19 30.25
C TYR A 36 7.74 27.68 30.17
N GLY A 37 8.23 27.22 29.02
CA GLY A 37 8.94 25.95 28.93
C GLY A 37 8.83 25.36 27.53
N GLY A 38 9.75 25.73 26.65
CA GLY A 38 9.62 25.52 25.23
C GLY A 38 9.50 24.05 24.82
N HIS A 39 8.38 23.70 24.20
CA HIS A 39 8.29 22.62 23.22
C HIS A 39 7.21 22.92 22.14
N HIS A 40 6.93 24.20 21.90
CA HIS A 40 6.03 24.66 20.84
C HIS A 40 6.83 25.36 19.74
N MET A 41 7.43 24.59 18.85
CA MET A 41 7.92 25.14 17.57
C MET A 41 7.32 24.45 16.33
N PHE A 42 6.23 23.69 16.49
CA PHE A 42 5.48 23.15 15.35
C PHE A 42 3.96 23.38 15.42
N GLY A 43 3.52 24.32 16.26
CA GLY A 43 2.13 24.79 16.28
C GLY A 43 2.07 26.18 15.68
N GLY A 44 1.64 26.32 14.42
CA GLY A 44 1.44 27.66 13.87
C GLY A 44 0.91 27.80 12.44
N SER A 45 1.23 26.91 11.48
CA SER A 45 0.93 27.24 10.08
C SER A 45 0.67 26.08 9.10
N ILE A 46 0.49 24.85 9.56
CA ILE A 46 0.40 23.67 8.66
C ILE A 46 -1.02 23.10 8.60
N TYR A 47 -2.02 23.93 8.30
CA TYR A 47 -3.41 23.46 8.15
C TYR A 47 -3.76 22.88 6.75
N PRO A 48 -3.13 23.26 5.61
CA PRO A 48 -3.45 22.63 4.30
C PRO A 48 -2.57 21.43 3.93
N ILE A 49 -1.34 21.35 4.44
CA ILE A 49 -0.39 20.28 4.07
C ILE A 49 -0.82 18.92 4.67
N GLY A 50 -1.44 18.91 5.85
CA GLY A 50 -1.98 17.68 6.44
C GLY A 50 -3.09 17.03 5.60
N MET A 51 -3.96 17.83 4.99
CA MET A 51 -5.02 17.34 4.10
C MET A 51 -4.45 16.75 2.80
N ILE A 52 -3.46 17.42 2.22
CA ILE A 52 -2.76 16.94 1.02
C ILE A 52 -2.01 15.63 1.33
N GLY A 53 -1.37 15.55 2.50
CA GLY A 53 -0.69 14.34 2.97
C GLY A 53 -1.61 13.12 3.02
N MET A 54 -2.86 13.29 3.46
CA MET A 54 -3.85 12.20 3.49
C MET A 54 -4.28 11.74 2.10
N VAL A 55 -4.45 12.67 1.14
CA VAL A 55 -4.79 12.30 -0.25
C VAL A 55 -3.64 11.54 -0.90
N VAL A 56 -2.40 12.04 -0.76
CA VAL A 56 -1.21 11.38 -1.27
C VAL A 56 -1.03 10.01 -0.64
N PHE A 57 -1.30 9.88 0.67
CA PHE A 57 -1.28 8.60 1.37
C PHE A 57 -2.25 7.58 0.76
N TRP A 58 -3.52 7.94 0.56
CA TRP A 58 -4.51 7.03 -0.03
C TRP A 58 -4.16 6.63 -1.47
N VAL A 59 -3.64 7.55 -2.29
CA VAL A 59 -3.18 7.22 -3.66
C VAL A 59 -2.06 6.18 -3.62
N LEU A 60 -1.11 6.33 -2.69
CA LEU A 60 0.01 5.41 -2.53
C LEU A 60 -0.45 4.03 -2.04
N VAL A 61 -1.40 3.98 -1.11
CA VAL A 61 -2.04 2.74 -0.64
C VAL A 61 -2.74 2.02 -1.80
N VAL A 62 -3.53 2.73 -2.60
CA VAL A 62 -4.23 2.15 -3.76
C VAL A 62 -3.23 1.59 -4.77
N MET A 63 -2.15 2.30 -5.08
CA MET A 63 -1.10 1.81 -5.98
C MET A 63 -0.44 0.51 -5.46
N ILE A 64 -0.15 0.43 -4.16
CA ILE A 64 0.44 -0.77 -3.55
C ILE A 64 -0.53 -1.94 -3.61
N VAL A 65 -1.81 -1.71 -3.29
CA VAL A 65 -2.87 -2.72 -3.34
C VAL A 65 -3.02 -3.27 -4.77
N MET A 66 -3.12 -2.38 -5.77
CA MET A 66 -3.20 -2.78 -7.18
C MET A 66 -1.97 -3.57 -7.65
N SER A 67 -0.77 -3.19 -7.19
CA SER A 67 0.46 -3.95 -7.48
C SER A 67 0.50 -5.33 -6.81
N PHE A 68 -0.28 -5.55 -5.76
CA PHE A 68 -0.43 -6.87 -5.14
C PHE A 68 -1.38 -7.74 -5.96
N PHE A 69 -2.56 -7.23 -6.33
CA PHE A 69 -3.54 -7.96 -7.13
C PHE A 69 -3.03 -8.33 -8.55
N ASN A 70 -2.21 -7.49 -9.18
CA ASN A 70 -1.68 -7.79 -10.51
C ASN A 70 -0.62 -8.91 -10.54
N LYS A 71 0.03 -9.23 -9.41
CA LYS A 71 1.08 -10.27 -9.37
C LYS A 71 0.54 -11.69 -9.48
N ASP A 72 -0.70 -11.92 -9.06
CA ASP A 72 -1.30 -13.24 -9.16
C ASP A 72 -1.77 -13.50 -10.60
N LYS A 73 -2.34 -12.50 -11.28
CA LYS A 73 -2.77 -12.64 -12.67
C LYS A 73 -1.63 -13.04 -13.62
N GLU A 74 -0.42 -12.47 -13.45
CA GLU A 74 0.74 -12.84 -14.26
C GLU A 74 1.19 -14.29 -14.02
N ARG A 75 1.21 -14.76 -12.76
CA ARG A 75 1.59 -16.14 -12.42
C ARG A 75 0.68 -17.19 -13.08
N HIS A 76 -0.62 -16.92 -13.13
CA HIS A 76 -1.57 -17.85 -13.74
C HIS A 76 -1.39 -17.93 -15.26
N ILE A 77 -1.11 -16.80 -15.92
CA ILE A 77 -0.84 -16.76 -17.37
C ILE A 77 0.48 -17.45 -17.70
N ASP A 78 1.51 -17.26 -16.89
CA ASP A 78 2.81 -17.92 -17.07
C ASP A 78 2.71 -19.44 -16.93
N SER A 79 1.95 -19.92 -15.94
CA SER A 79 1.68 -21.36 -15.78
C SER A 79 0.93 -21.96 -16.98
N LEU A 80 -0.02 -21.22 -17.55
CA LEU A 80 -0.73 -21.63 -18.76
C LEU A 80 0.18 -21.69 -20.00
N LYS A 81 1.08 -20.70 -20.17
CA LYS A 81 2.08 -20.73 -21.24
C LYS A 81 3.02 -21.92 -21.11
N GLU A 82 3.43 -22.24 -19.89
CA GLU A 82 4.30 -23.39 -19.62
C GLU A 82 3.62 -24.72 -20.02
N ARG A 83 2.33 -24.88 -19.71
CA ARG A 83 1.55 -26.07 -20.11
C ARG A 83 1.36 -26.17 -21.62
N LEU A 84 1.13 -25.06 -22.31
CA LEU A 84 1.07 -25.02 -23.77
C LEU A 84 2.42 -25.42 -24.39
N SER A 85 3.55 -24.94 -23.83
CA SER A 85 4.88 -25.30 -24.32
C SER A 85 5.22 -26.79 -24.15
N ARG A 86 4.61 -27.46 -23.16
CA ARG A 86 4.70 -28.91 -22.95
C ARG A 86 3.78 -29.72 -23.86
N GLY A 87 2.84 -29.07 -24.55
CA GLY A 87 1.79 -29.74 -25.31
C GLY A 87 0.68 -30.36 -24.45
N ASP A 88 0.62 -30.04 -23.15
CA ASP A 88 -0.42 -30.54 -22.22
C ASP A 88 -1.81 -29.96 -22.54
N ILE A 89 -1.84 -28.83 -23.25
CA ILE A 89 -3.06 -28.15 -23.69
C ILE A 89 -2.88 -27.69 -25.14
N THR A 90 -3.98 -27.65 -25.87
CA THR A 90 -4.01 -27.11 -27.24
C THR A 90 -4.08 -25.57 -27.23
N ILE A 91 -3.76 -24.94 -28.37
CA ILE A 91 -3.85 -23.48 -28.52
C ILE A 91 -5.28 -22.96 -28.26
N ASP A 92 -6.29 -23.72 -28.68
CA ASP A 92 -7.72 -23.40 -28.52
C ASP A 92 -8.16 -23.46 -27.04
N GLU A 93 -7.57 -24.34 -26.24
CA GLU A 93 -7.83 -24.42 -24.81
C GLU A 93 -7.14 -23.28 -24.05
N TYR A 94 -5.92 -22.93 -24.46
CA TYR A 94 -5.20 -21.79 -23.91
C TYR A 94 -5.98 -20.48 -24.08
N GLU A 95 -6.49 -20.18 -25.28
CA GLU A 95 -7.28 -18.97 -25.52
C GLU A 95 -8.57 -18.95 -24.71
N ARG A 96 -9.31 -20.08 -24.66
CA ARG A 96 -10.55 -20.18 -23.86
C ARG A 96 -10.34 -19.95 -22.37
N ILE A 97 -9.22 -20.41 -21.81
CA ILE A 97 -8.93 -20.22 -20.38
C ILE A 97 -8.39 -18.81 -20.12
N LYS A 98 -7.55 -18.29 -21.02
CA LYS A 98 -7.02 -16.92 -20.94
C LYS A 98 -8.15 -15.89 -20.93
N ASP A 99 -9.15 -16.04 -21.80
CA ASP A 99 -10.29 -15.12 -21.84
C ASP A 99 -11.14 -15.16 -20.57
N LYS A 100 -11.27 -16.33 -19.94
CA LYS A 100 -11.98 -16.45 -18.65
C LYS A 100 -11.25 -15.81 -17.48
N ILE A 101 -9.91 -15.77 -17.51
CA ILE A 101 -9.07 -15.14 -16.46
C ILE A 101 -8.99 -13.62 -16.65
N ASN A 102 -9.16 -13.15 -17.89
CA ASN A 102 -9.01 -11.74 -18.22
C ASN A 102 -10.31 -10.93 -18.11
N ARG A 103 -11.46 -11.61 -18.04
CA ARG A 103 -12.81 -11.06 -17.87
C ARG A 103 -13.18 -10.91 -16.39
#